data_AF-A0A8J2L0R0-F1
#
_entry.id   AF-A0A8J2L0R0-F1
#
_cell.length_a   1.000
_cell.length_b   1.000
_cell.length_c   1.000
_cell.angle_alpha   90.00
_cell.angle_beta   90.00
_cell.angle_gamma   90.00
#
_symmetry.space_group_name_H-M   'P 1'
#
loop_
_entity.id
_entity.type
_entity.pdbx_description
1 polymer ?
#
loop_
_entity_poly.entity_id
_entity_poly.type
_entity_poly.pdbx_seq_one_letter_code
_entity_poly.pdbx_strand_id
1 'polypeptide(L)'
;QAAVPLQDRMVIEIPRAFTSNSSNREAVLAYFREDIGINTHHWHWHLIYTDRAPVTGPGSRDRKGELFYHMHHSIIARYEAERICNGMELTVPLDLNQRVEEGYFPKLTEANSGRIWGGRQEGTRMM
;
A
#
# COMPACT_ATOMS: atom_id res chain seq x y z
N GLN A 1 -8.56 -28.67 9.09
CA GLN A 1 -9.93 -28.34 8.63
C GLN A 1 -10.20 -29.13 7.37
N ALA A 2 -11.36 -29.81 7.27
CA ALA A 2 -11.76 -30.47 6.02
C ALA A 2 -12.06 -29.41 4.95
N ALA A 3 -11.60 -29.62 3.71
CA ALA A 3 -11.87 -28.69 2.63
C ALA A 3 -13.35 -28.73 2.22
N VAL A 4 -13.95 -27.56 2.02
CA VAL A 4 -15.34 -27.45 1.53
C VAL A 4 -15.43 -28.04 0.12
N PRO A 5 -16.38 -28.96 -0.16
CA PRO A 5 -16.62 -29.51 -1.49
C PRO A 5 -16.86 -28.41 -2.53
N LEU A 6 -16.41 -28.62 -3.78
CA LEU A 6 -16.47 -27.59 -4.83
C LEU A 6 -17.89 -27.06 -5.08
N GLN A 7 -18.88 -27.94 -5.04
CA GLN A 7 -20.29 -27.58 -5.23
C GLN A 7 -20.87 -26.69 -4.11
N ASP A 8 -20.21 -26.65 -2.95
CA ASP A 8 -20.65 -25.91 -1.77
C ASP A 8 -19.86 -24.59 -1.58
N ARG A 9 -18.94 -24.27 -2.50
CA ARG A 9 -18.16 -23.02 -2.44
C ARG A 9 -18.96 -21.85 -3.00
N MET A 10 -18.84 -20.69 -2.35
CA MET A 10 -19.39 -19.43 -2.84
C MET A 10 -18.32 -18.34 -2.89
N VAL A 11 -18.58 -17.29 -3.67
CA VAL A 11 -17.77 -16.08 -3.68
C VAL A 11 -18.00 -15.34 -2.37
N ILE A 12 -16.92 -15.03 -1.67
CA ILE A 12 -16.95 -14.11 -0.53
C ILE A 12 -16.71 -12.72 -1.07
N GLU A 13 -17.73 -11.87 -1.05
CA GLU A 13 -17.61 -10.49 -1.46
C GLU A 13 -16.87 -9.68 -0.37
N ILE A 14 -15.85 -8.93 -0.79
CA ILE A 14 -15.11 -8.02 0.08
C ILE A 14 -15.75 -6.62 -0.04
N PRO A 15 -16.23 -6.01 1.05
CA PRO A 15 -16.77 -4.66 1.01
C PRO A 15 -15.70 -3.67 0.54
N ARG A 16 -16.06 -2.69 -0.29
CA ARG A 16 -15.12 -1.66 -0.76
C ARG A 16 -14.63 -0.74 0.37
N ALA A 17 -15.47 -0.48 1.36
CA ALA A 17 -15.17 0.38 2.50
C ALA A 17 -14.99 -0.46 3.77
N PHE A 18 -13.87 -1.16 3.88
CA PHE A 18 -13.57 -2.03 5.04
C PHE A 18 -12.55 -1.42 6.00
N THR A 19 -11.68 -0.52 5.54
CA THR A 19 -10.65 0.12 6.36
C THR A 19 -11.14 1.37 7.09
N SER A 20 -12.03 2.14 6.45
CA SER A 20 -12.52 3.43 6.90
C SER A 20 -13.93 3.73 6.37
N ASN A 21 -14.53 4.85 6.81
CA ASN A 21 -15.83 5.33 6.37
C ASN A 21 -15.71 6.70 5.67
N SER A 22 -16.85 7.26 5.23
CA SER A 22 -16.90 8.52 4.48
C SER A 22 -16.53 9.78 5.28
N SER A 23 -16.39 9.71 6.61
CA SER A 23 -15.95 10.87 7.40
C SER A 23 -14.44 11.11 7.28
N ASN A 24 -13.67 10.09 6.92
CA ASN A 24 -12.25 10.24 6.62
C ASN A 24 -12.08 10.60 5.14
N ARG A 25 -11.56 11.81 4.87
CA ARG A 25 -11.39 12.29 3.49
C ARG A 25 -10.48 11.39 2.66
N GLU A 26 -9.47 10.77 3.26
CA GLU A 26 -8.54 9.86 2.57
C GLU A 26 -9.22 8.54 2.15
N ALA A 27 -10.37 8.18 2.72
CA ALA A 27 -11.09 6.96 2.37
C ALA A 27 -11.56 6.93 0.91
N VAL A 28 -11.74 8.10 0.27
CA VAL A 28 -12.16 8.16 -1.14
C VAL A 28 -11.09 7.56 -2.08
N LEU A 29 -9.83 7.51 -1.65
CA LEU A 29 -8.73 6.92 -2.42
C LEU A 29 -8.42 5.47 -2.03
N ALA A 30 -9.29 4.82 -1.25
CA ALA A 30 -9.12 3.41 -0.88
C ALA A 30 -9.04 2.50 -2.13
N TYR A 31 -9.82 2.80 -3.18
CA TYR A 31 -9.78 2.02 -4.43
C TYR A 31 -8.41 2.03 -5.12
N PHE A 32 -7.57 3.03 -4.86
CA PHE A 32 -6.21 3.08 -5.38
C PHE A 32 -5.22 2.47 -4.38
N ARG A 33 -5.30 2.86 -3.11
CA ARG A 33 -4.32 2.45 -2.08
C ARG A 33 -4.45 0.98 -1.67
N GLU A 34 -5.66 0.43 -1.74
CA GLU A 34 -6.00 -0.92 -1.29
C GLU A 34 -6.27 -1.86 -2.47
N ASP A 35 -6.00 -1.41 -3.71
CA ASP A 35 -6.10 -2.27 -4.88
C ASP A 35 -5.09 -3.43 -4.81
N ILE A 36 -5.58 -4.64 -5.06
CA ILE A 36 -4.76 -5.85 -5.02
C ILE A 36 -3.69 -5.78 -6.12
N GLY A 37 -4.01 -5.27 -7.31
CA GLY A 37 -3.09 -5.16 -8.44
C GLY A 37 -1.92 -4.20 -8.16
N ILE A 38 -2.20 -3.00 -7.64
CA ILE A 38 -1.18 -2.00 -7.29
C ILE A 38 -0.25 -2.52 -6.20
N ASN A 39 -0.81 -3.10 -5.13
CA ASN A 39 0.00 -3.68 -4.04
C ASN A 39 0.82 -4.89 -4.52
N THR A 40 0.24 -5.74 -5.38
CA THR A 40 0.95 -6.87 -6.00
C THR A 40 2.08 -6.39 -6.89
N HIS A 41 1.87 -5.34 -7.68
CA HIS A 41 2.91 -4.74 -8.52
C HIS A 41 4.08 -4.21 -7.67
N HIS A 42 3.79 -3.43 -6.63
CA HIS A 42 4.80 -2.87 -5.73
C HIS A 42 5.64 -3.98 -5.07
N TRP A 43 5.00 -5.03 -4.58
CA TRP A 43 5.71 -6.18 -3.98
C TRP A 43 6.59 -6.92 -5.00
N HIS A 44 6.07 -7.24 -6.18
CA HIS A 44 6.84 -7.93 -7.22
C HIS A 44 8.00 -7.08 -7.74
N TRP A 45 7.82 -5.78 -7.86
CA TRP A 45 8.90 -4.87 -8.26
C TRP A 45 10.07 -4.96 -7.29
N HIS A 46 9.81 -4.93 -5.97
CA HIS A 46 10.85 -5.08 -4.94
C HIS A 46 11.47 -6.48 -4.89
N LEU A 47 10.73 -7.52 -5.27
CA LEU A 47 11.27 -8.87 -5.40
C LEU A 47 12.27 -8.99 -6.57
N ILE A 48 11.99 -8.32 -7.69
CA ILE A 48 12.86 -8.32 -8.88
C ILE A 48 14.06 -7.39 -8.69
N TYR A 49 13.82 -6.19 -8.14
CA TYR A 49 14.80 -5.13 -7.90
C TYR A 49 15.06 -4.95 -6.40
N THR A 50 15.59 -6.01 -5.78
CA THR A 50 15.96 -5.98 -4.36
C THR A 50 17.16 -5.07 -4.08
N ASP A 51 17.11 -4.42 -2.93
CA ASP A 51 18.22 -3.68 -2.31
C ASP A 51 19.48 -4.54 -2.12
N ARG A 52 19.31 -5.85 -1.89
CA ARG A 52 20.40 -6.82 -1.69
C ARG A 52 21.10 -7.29 -2.97
N ALA A 53 20.61 -6.90 -4.16
CA ALA A 53 21.24 -7.28 -5.42
C ALA A 53 22.64 -6.64 -5.55
N PRO A 54 23.66 -7.39 -6.00
CA PRO A 54 25.00 -6.83 -6.16
C PRO A 54 25.01 -5.70 -7.20
N VAL A 55 25.95 -4.76 -7.06
CA VAL A 55 26.11 -3.65 -8.02
C VAL A 55 26.69 -4.16 -9.35
N THR A 56 27.58 -5.15 -9.29
CA THR A 56 28.22 -5.78 -10.45
C THR A 56 28.22 -7.30 -10.32
N GLY A 57 28.33 -8.01 -11.45
CA GLY A 57 28.38 -9.47 -11.48
C GLY A 57 27.01 -10.15 -11.54
N PRO A 58 26.98 -11.49 -11.41
CA PRO A 58 25.75 -12.27 -11.52
C PRO A 58 24.66 -11.79 -10.55
N GLY A 59 23.47 -11.53 -11.07
CA GLY A 59 22.34 -11.01 -10.29
C GLY A 59 22.30 -9.48 -10.15
N SER A 60 23.27 -8.74 -10.70
CA SER A 60 23.14 -7.29 -10.83
C SER A 60 22.00 -6.92 -11.78
N ARG A 61 21.39 -5.76 -11.52
CA ARG A 61 20.28 -5.23 -12.31
C ARG A 61 20.68 -3.87 -12.85
N ASP A 62 20.56 -3.70 -14.16
CA ASP A 62 20.90 -2.45 -14.82
C ASP A 62 20.06 -1.29 -14.27
N ARG A 63 20.71 -0.15 -14.00
CA ARG A 63 20.09 1.11 -13.57
C ARG A 63 19.06 0.98 -12.43
N LYS A 64 19.21 0.00 -11.53
CA LYS A 64 18.20 -0.28 -10.48
C LYS A 64 17.85 0.93 -9.61
N GLY A 65 18.82 1.80 -9.34
CA GLY A 65 18.60 3.03 -8.55
C GLY A 65 17.80 4.09 -9.30
N GLU A 66 18.04 4.24 -10.59
CA GLU A 66 17.22 5.12 -11.43
C GLU A 66 15.80 4.57 -11.57
N LEU A 67 15.67 3.26 -11.80
CA LEU A 67 14.36 2.63 -11.90
C LEU A 67 13.58 2.71 -10.58
N PHE A 68 14.26 2.64 -9.43
CA PHE A 68 13.66 2.89 -8.13
C PHE A 68 13.01 4.28 -8.08
N TYR A 69 13.75 5.32 -8.44
CA TYR A 69 13.22 6.67 -8.53
C TYR A 69 12.03 6.74 -9.50
N HIS A 70 12.22 6.26 -10.73
CA HIS A 70 11.21 6.36 -11.78
C HIS A 70 9.90 5.64 -11.42
N MET A 71 9.98 4.44 -10.86
CA MET A 71 8.79 3.65 -10.48
C MET A 71 8.01 4.36 -9.37
N HIS A 72 8.66 4.74 -8.27
CA HIS A 72 7.99 5.41 -7.16
C HIS A 72 7.48 6.80 -7.53
N HIS A 73 8.25 7.56 -8.31
CA HIS A 73 7.80 8.85 -8.85
C HIS A 73 6.53 8.67 -9.70
N SER A 74 6.48 7.63 -10.54
CA SER A 74 5.29 7.32 -11.35
C SER A 74 4.08 6.93 -10.50
N ILE A 75 4.27 6.20 -9.40
CA ILE A 75 3.18 5.88 -8.45
C ILE A 75 2.66 7.14 -7.77
N ILE A 76 3.55 8.03 -7.29
CA ILE A 76 3.14 9.29 -6.66
C ILE A 76 2.40 10.18 -7.65
N ALA A 77 2.92 10.35 -8.87
CA ALA A 77 2.24 11.15 -9.89
C ALA A 77 0.83 10.63 -10.22
N ARG A 78 0.64 9.31 -10.27
CA ARG A 78 -0.69 8.70 -10.44
C ARG A 78 -1.58 8.92 -9.22
N TYR A 79 -1.03 8.74 -8.02
CA TYR A 79 -1.76 8.99 -6.78
C TYR A 79 -2.23 10.45 -6.68
N GLU A 80 -1.39 11.41 -7.05
CA GLU A 80 -1.74 12.83 -7.10
C GLU A 80 -2.80 13.12 -8.17
N ALA A 81 -2.76 12.48 -9.33
CA ALA A 81 -3.83 12.58 -10.31
C ALA A 81 -5.17 12.09 -9.73
N GLU A 82 -5.18 10.96 -9.01
CA GLU A 82 -6.39 10.48 -8.33
C GLU A 82 -6.86 11.44 -7.22
N ARG A 83 -5.94 12.05 -6.46
CA ARG A 83 -6.27 13.11 -5.47
C ARG A 83 -7.01 14.27 -6.13
N ILE A 84 -6.45 14.79 -7.22
CA ILE A 84 -7.06 15.91 -7.98
C ILE A 84 -8.44 15.50 -8.51
N CYS A 85 -8.56 14.31 -9.13
CA CYS A 85 -9.84 13.80 -9.62
C CYS A 85 -10.90 13.66 -8.52
N ASN A 86 -10.49 13.42 -7.28
CA ASN A 86 -11.37 13.35 -6.13
C ASN A 86 -11.55 14.69 -5.39
N GLY A 87 -11.00 15.80 -5.90
CA GLY A 87 -11.09 17.13 -5.29
C GLY A 87 -10.27 17.27 -3.99
N MET A 88 -9.10 16.64 -3.96
CA MET A 88 -8.14 16.72 -2.86
C MET A 88 -6.90 17.50 -3.29
N GLU A 89 -6.18 18.05 -2.30
CA GLU A 89 -4.88 18.71 -2.53
C GLU A 89 -3.79 17.68 -2.88
N LEU A 90 -2.65 18.17 -3.40
CA LEU A 90 -1.49 17.33 -3.67
C LEU A 90 -0.93 16.68 -2.40
N THR A 91 -0.03 15.72 -2.57
CA THR A 91 0.60 15.09 -1.41
C THR A 91 1.57 16.06 -0.72
N VAL A 92 1.61 16.01 0.60
CA VAL A 92 2.55 16.80 1.40
C VAL A 92 3.73 15.91 1.80
N PRO A 93 4.99 16.36 1.61
CA PRO A 93 6.15 15.63 2.10
C PRO A 93 6.09 15.43 3.61
N LEU A 94 6.36 14.21 4.07
CA LEU A 94 6.32 13.86 5.49
C LEU A 94 7.47 14.52 6.26
N ASP A 95 7.15 15.40 7.22
CA ASP A 95 8.10 15.89 8.22
C ASP A 95 8.09 14.98 9.46
N LEU A 96 9.22 14.32 9.72
CA LEU A 96 9.36 13.37 10.82
C LEU A 96 9.35 14.03 12.21
N ASN A 97 9.53 15.34 12.29
CA ASN A 97 9.50 16.08 13.57
C ASN A 97 8.10 16.51 13.97
N GLN A 98 7.14 16.43 13.03
CA GLN A 98 5.76 16.79 13.26
C GLN A 98 4.90 15.58 13.60
N ARG A 99 3.68 15.85 14.05
CA ARG A 99 2.66 14.82 14.20
C ARG A 99 2.15 14.45 12.81
N VAL A 100 1.99 13.16 12.56
CA VAL A 100 1.36 12.67 11.34
C VAL A 100 -0.14 12.80 11.50
N GLU A 101 -0.74 13.71 10.75
CA GLU A 101 -2.17 14.01 10.83
C GLU A 101 -3.00 12.78 10.44
N GLU A 102 -2.61 12.06 9.40
CA GLU A 102 -3.34 10.92 8.87
C GLU A 102 -3.20 9.67 9.74
N GLY A 103 -4.32 9.14 10.20
CA GLY A 103 -4.45 7.80 10.75
C GLY A 103 -4.76 6.76 9.67
N TYR A 104 -4.40 5.51 9.92
CA TYR A 104 -4.77 4.38 9.05
C TYR A 104 -4.83 3.07 9.84
N PHE A 105 -5.90 2.30 9.61
CA PHE A 105 -6.15 1.03 10.29
C PHE A 105 -6.37 -0.07 9.25
N PRO A 106 -5.34 -0.88 8.92
CA PRO A 106 -5.32 -1.72 7.73
C PRO A 106 -6.30 -2.89 7.76
N LYS A 107 -6.73 -3.31 8.95
CA LYS A 107 -7.57 -4.52 9.17
C LYS A 107 -6.94 -5.82 8.64
N LEU A 108 -5.63 -5.83 8.41
CA LEU A 108 -4.90 -7.01 7.96
C LEU A 108 -4.40 -7.83 9.18
N THR A 109 -4.45 -9.14 9.04
CA THR A 109 -3.93 -10.09 10.02
C THR A 109 -2.95 -11.04 9.34
N GLU A 110 -1.79 -11.25 9.93
CA GLU A 110 -0.84 -12.26 9.48
C GLU A 110 -1.38 -13.65 9.79
N ALA A 111 -1.73 -14.40 8.75
CA ALA A 111 -2.33 -15.73 8.89
C ALA A 111 -1.43 -16.73 9.66
N ASN A 112 -0.11 -16.58 9.56
CA ASN A 112 0.85 -17.50 10.18
C ASN A 112 0.98 -17.31 11.70
N SER A 113 0.91 -16.06 12.19
CA SER A 113 1.14 -15.73 13.60
C SER A 113 -0.13 -15.30 14.34
N GLY A 114 -1.22 -15.02 13.61
CA GLY A 114 -2.43 -14.39 14.14
C GLY A 114 -2.24 -12.92 14.54
N ARG A 115 -1.07 -12.32 14.28
CA ARG A 115 -0.80 -10.93 14.64
C ARG A 115 -1.50 -9.98 13.68
N ILE A 116 -2.12 -8.96 14.25
CA ILE A 116 -2.76 -7.87 13.50
C ILE A 116 -1.68 -6.86 13.08
N TRP A 117 -1.72 -6.41 11.83
CA TRP A 117 -0.91 -5.27 11.39
C TRP A 117 -1.36 -4.01 12.13
N GLY A 118 -0.44 -3.40 12.88
CA GLY A 118 -0.74 -2.25 13.73
C GLY A 118 -1.37 -1.09 12.97
N GLY A 119 -2.46 -0.54 13.51
CA GLY A 119 -2.99 0.74 13.06
C GLY A 119 -2.17 1.91 13.60
N ARG A 120 -2.20 3.03 12.89
CA ARG A 120 -1.64 4.31 13.33
C ARG A 120 -2.78 5.30 13.54
N GLN A 121 -2.74 5.99 14.68
CA GLN A 121 -3.79 6.90 15.11
C GLN A 121 -3.47 8.28 14.53
N GLU A 122 -4.49 9.07 14.24
CA GLU A 122 -4.32 10.47 13.81
C GLU A 122 -3.50 11.24 14.85
N GLY A 123 -2.61 12.13 14.40
CA GLY A 123 -1.75 12.94 15.26
C GLY A 123 -0.63 12.17 15.98
N THR A 124 -0.29 10.96 15.53
CA THR A 124 0.82 10.16 16.10
C THR A 124 2.16 10.84 15.81
N ARG A 125 3.04 10.89 16.81
CA ARG A 125 4.41 11.40 16.66
C ARG A 125 5.35 10.25 16.28
N MET A 126 6.20 10.44 15.27
CA MET A 126 7.14 9.40 14.82
C MET A 126 8.42 9.32 15.67
N MET A 127 8.86 10.45 16.24
CA MET A 127 10.02 10.57 17.14
C MET A 127 9.68 11.36 18.39
#